data_AF-A0A1G3KL83-F1
#
_entry.id   AF-A0A1G3KL83-F1
#
_cell.length_a   1.000
_cell.length_b   1.000
_cell.length_c   1.000
_cell.angle_alpha   90.00
_cell.angle_beta   90.00
_cell.angle_gamma   90.00
#
_symmetry.space_group_name_H-M   'P 1'
#
loop_
_entity.id
_entity.type
_entity.pdbx_description
1 polymer ?
#
loop_
_entity_poly.entity_id
_entity_poly.type
_entity_poly.pdbx_seq_one_letter_code
_entity_poly.pdbx_strand_id
1 'polypeptide(L)'
;MANASLVAGATRYASSAFKEASNDPLISSKPYWLFNARVSLAGEKDGWEVALWGRNLTRERYVVSGVNLASLGIVNRIYNAPRTYGVELSFRY
;
A
#
# COMPACT_ATOMS: atom_id res chain seq x y z
N MET A 1 15.73 -29.45 -12.77
CA MET A 1 15.47 -28.00 -12.92
C MET A 1 15.38 -27.45 -11.51
N ALA A 2 16.24 -26.49 -11.13
CA ALA A 2 16.24 -25.92 -9.78
C ALA A 2 15.43 -24.63 -9.80
N ASN A 3 14.49 -24.50 -8.85
CA ASN A 3 13.62 -23.33 -8.73
C ASN A 3 13.91 -22.65 -7.39
N ALA A 4 14.01 -21.33 -7.40
CA ALA A 4 14.10 -20.52 -6.18
C ALA A 4 12.72 -19.98 -5.80
N SER A 5 12.36 -20.07 -4.52
CA SER A 5 11.13 -19.47 -3.98
C SER A 5 11.47 -18.35 -2.99
N LEU A 6 10.84 -17.19 -3.14
CA LEU A 6 11.00 -16.07 -2.21
C LEU A 6 9.65 -15.69 -1.61
N VAL A 7 9.65 -15.49 -0.28
CA VAL A 7 8.53 -14.91 0.46
C VAL A 7 9.00 -13.61 1.10
N ALA A 8 8.30 -12.52 0.81
CA ALA A 8 8.58 -11.20 1.37
C ALA A 8 7.35 -10.63 2.05
N GLY A 9 7.51 -10.16 3.29
CA GLY A 9 6.50 -9.40 4.03
C GLY A 9 7.01 -7.99 4.31
N ALA A 10 6.13 -7.00 4.26
CA ALA A 10 6.44 -5.64 4.64
C ALA A 10 5.35 -5.06 5.53
N THR A 11 5.76 -4.50 6.66
CA THR A 11 4.89 -3.88 7.64
C THR A 11 5.28 -2.42 7.83
N ARG A 12 4.29 -1.53 7.97
CA ARG A 12 4.51 -0.11 8.29
C ARG A 12 3.56 0.35 9.37
N TYR A 13 4.09 1.02 10.39
CA TYR A 13 3.31 1.77 11.37
C TYR A 13 3.37 3.28 11.09
N ALA A 14 2.27 3.97 11.37
CA ALA A 14 2.24 5.43 11.47
C ALA A 14 1.36 5.83 12.65
N SER A 15 1.83 6.81 13.43
CA SER A 15 1.02 7.47 14.46
C SER A 15 -0.02 8.40 13.85
N SER A 16 -0.85 9.03 14.68
CA SER A 16 -1.74 10.08 14.24
C SER A 16 -0.97 11.27 13.66
N ALA A 17 -1.53 11.90 12.63
CA ALA A 17 -0.99 13.10 12.03
C ALA A 17 -2.09 13.88 11.29
N PHE A 18 -1.98 15.21 11.32
CA PHE A 18 -2.67 16.09 10.39
C PHE A 18 -2.04 15.97 9.00
N LYS A 19 -2.85 16.05 7.95
CA LYS A 19 -2.43 15.86 6.55
C LYS A 19 -2.43 17.16 5.74
N GLU A 20 -2.63 18.28 6.42
CA GLU A 20 -2.63 19.62 5.85
C GLU A 20 -2.20 20.64 6.92
N ALA A 21 -1.87 21.86 6.50
CA ALA A 21 -1.14 22.83 7.32
C ALA A 21 -1.98 23.49 8.42
N SER A 22 -3.30 23.56 8.27
CA SER A 22 -4.19 24.18 9.27
C SER A 22 -4.49 23.27 10.46
N ASN A 23 -3.98 22.04 10.45
CA ASN A 23 -4.19 21.03 11.48
C ASN A 23 -5.68 20.74 11.72
N ASP A 24 -6.48 20.66 10.65
CA ASP A 24 -7.89 20.29 10.73
C ASP A 24 -8.05 18.81 11.14
N PRO A 25 -8.75 18.50 12.25
CA PRO A 25 -9.03 17.13 12.66
C PRO A 25 -9.76 16.28 11.61
N LEU A 26 -10.57 16.90 10.74
CA LEU A 26 -11.25 16.21 9.63
C LEU A 26 -10.26 15.71 8.59
N ILE A 27 -9.12 16.38 8.44
CA ILE A 27 -8.04 16.06 7.50
C ILE A 27 -6.86 15.45 8.27
N SER A 28 -7.17 14.50 9.14
CA SER A 28 -6.17 13.72 9.91
C SER A 28 -6.30 12.21 9.66
N SER A 29 -5.22 11.49 9.97
CA SER A 29 -5.26 10.04 10.11
C SER A 29 -5.10 9.65 11.58
N LYS A 30 -5.85 8.64 12.04
CA LYS A 30 -5.57 7.93 13.30
C LYS A 30 -4.31 7.07 13.17
N PRO A 31 -3.73 6.54 14.25
CA PRO A 31 -2.65 5.55 14.14
C PRO A 31 -3.11 4.33 13.34
N TYR A 32 -2.24 3.80 12.49
CA TYR A 32 -2.57 2.65 11.65
C TYR A 32 -1.35 1.79 11.32
N TRP A 33 -1.62 0.53 10.96
CA TRP A 33 -0.64 -0.40 10.44
C TRP A 33 -0.99 -0.82 9.02
N LEU A 34 0.01 -0.96 8.16
CA LEU A 34 -0.11 -1.52 6.82
C LEU A 34 0.69 -2.82 6.73
N PHE A 35 0.07 -3.83 6.14
CA PHE A 35 0.66 -5.14 5.91
C PHE A 35 0.60 -5.47 4.42
N ASN A 36 1.75 -5.80 3.84
CA ASN A 36 1.91 -6.19 2.45
C ASN A 36 2.66 -7.52 2.39
N ALA A 37 2.43 -8.31 1.34
CA ALA A 37 3.13 -9.57 1.12
C ALA A 37 3.36 -9.84 -0.37
N ARG A 38 4.40 -10.62 -0.67
CA ARG A 38 4.74 -11.13 -2.00
C ARG A 38 5.30 -12.55 -1.88
N VAL A 39 4.89 -13.42 -2.79
CA VAL A 39 5.44 -14.76 -2.98
C VAL A 39 5.87 -14.89 -4.43
N SER A 40 7.08 -15.36 -4.69
CA SER A 40 7.56 -15.59 -6.05
C SER A 40 8.25 -16.94 -6.22
N LEU A 41 8.21 -17.43 -7.45
CA LEU A 41 8.92 -18.61 -7.95
C LEU A 41 9.75 -18.18 -9.16
N ALA A 42 11.03 -18.53 -9.18
CA ALA A 42 11.94 -18.20 -10.27
C ALA A 42 12.71 -19.42 -10.77
N GLY A 43 12.94 -19.46 -12.09
CA GLY A 43 13.83 -20.44 -12.72
C GLY A 43 15.28 -19.97 -12.64
N GLU A 44 16.12 -20.63 -11.84
CA GLU A 44 17.51 -20.19 -11.58
C GLU A 44 18.38 -20.14 -12.84
N LYS A 45 18.08 -21.00 -13.83
CA LYS A 45 18.84 -21.10 -15.10
C LYS A 45 18.16 -20.42 -16.28
N ASP A 46 16.85 -20.23 -16.19
CA ASP A 46 15.99 -19.88 -17.33
C ASP A 46 15.55 -18.41 -17.31
N GLY A 47 15.99 -17.64 -16.31
CA GLY A 47 15.84 -16.18 -16.27
C GLY A 47 14.40 -15.67 -16.07
N TRP A 48 13.45 -16.54 -15.74
CA TRP A 48 12.04 -16.17 -15.51
C TRP A 48 11.68 -16.10 -14.02
N GLU A 49 10.69 -15.28 -13.69
CA GLU A 49 10.05 -15.22 -12.36
C GLU A 49 8.54 -15.00 -12.49
N VAL A 50 7.78 -15.72 -11.68
CA VAL A 50 6.34 -15.50 -11.46
C VAL A 50 6.13 -15.09 -10.01
N ALA A 51 5.40 -14.00 -9.78
CA ALA A 51 5.09 -13.53 -8.42
C ALA A 51 3.60 -13.22 -8.24
N LEU A 52 3.10 -13.51 -7.05
CA LEU A 52 1.82 -13.06 -6.53
C LEU A 52 2.09 -12.05 -5.41
N TRP A 53 1.38 -10.92 -5.42
CA TRP A 53 1.54 -9.91 -4.38
C TRP A 53 0.20 -9.36 -3.90
N GLY A 54 0.21 -8.83 -2.68
CA GLY A 54 -0.91 -8.13 -2.07
C GLY A 54 -0.46 -6.94 -1.24
N ARG A 55 -1.17 -5.82 -1.35
CA ARG A 55 -0.92 -4.58 -0.61
C ARG A 55 -2.13 -4.22 0.25
N ASN A 56 -1.87 -3.67 1.44
CA ASN A 56 -2.90 -3.29 2.41
C ASN A 56 -3.83 -4.47 2.75
N LEU A 57 -3.25 -5.62 3.12
CA LEU A 57 -3.95 -6.89 3.30
C LEU A 57 -5.05 -6.83 4.38
N THR A 58 -4.89 -5.95 5.37
CA THR A 58 -5.85 -5.68 6.45
C THR A 58 -6.96 -4.70 6.09
N ARG A 59 -6.97 -4.15 4.87
CA ARG A 59 -7.97 -3.17 4.37
C ARG A 59 -8.01 -1.87 5.18
N GLU A 60 -6.86 -1.43 5.67
CA GLU A 60 -6.75 -0.18 6.41
C GLU A 60 -7.12 1.02 5.55
N ARG A 61 -7.90 1.96 6.10
CA ARG A 61 -8.36 3.15 5.39
C ARG A 61 -8.00 4.39 6.19
N TYR A 62 -7.11 5.20 5.64
CA TYR A 62 -6.63 6.43 6.27
C TYR A 62 -6.57 7.58 5.25
N VAL A 63 -6.67 8.81 5.77
CA VAL A 63 -6.53 10.03 4.96
C VAL A 63 -5.07 10.22 4.61
N VAL A 64 -4.78 10.44 3.33
CA VAL A 64 -3.44 10.79 2.85
C VAL A 64 -3.27 12.30 2.72
N SER A 65 -4.33 13.00 2.36
CA SER A 65 -4.41 14.46 2.19
C SER A 65 -5.86 14.89 2.06
N GLY A 66 -6.11 16.19 2.02
CA GLY A 66 -7.42 16.75 1.80
C GLY A 66 -7.41 18.26 1.90
N VAL A 67 -8.58 18.86 1.68
CA VAL A 67 -8.79 20.29 1.84
C VAL A 67 -10.15 20.52 2.48
N ASN A 68 -10.20 21.43 3.46
CA ASN A 68 -11.44 21.91 4.02
C ASN A 68 -11.77 23.29 3.46
N LEU A 69 -12.80 23.36 2.61
CA LEU A 69 -13.41 24.59 2.11
C LEU A 69 -14.79 24.76 2.76
N ALA A 70 -14.84 24.74 4.09
CA ALA A 70 -16.07 24.82 4.86
C ALA A 70 -16.94 26.04 4.51
N SER A 71 -16.31 27.16 4.12
CA SER A 71 -17.01 28.36 3.64
C SER A 71 -17.83 28.13 2.36
N LEU A 72 -17.49 27.10 1.58
CA LEU A 72 -18.21 26.66 0.38
C LEU A 72 -19.04 25.38 0.63
N GLY A 73 -19.09 24.90 1.88
CA GLY A 73 -19.76 23.65 2.24
C GLY A 73 -19.05 22.38 1.76
N ILE A 74 -17.77 22.45 1.38
CA ILE A 74 -17.02 21.34 0.79
C ILE A 74 -15.90 20.89 1.75
N VAL A 75 -15.90 19.61 2.11
CA VAL A 75 -14.78 18.95 2.79
C VAL A 75 -14.32 17.80 1.93
N ASN A 76 -13.12 17.91 1.37
CA ASN A 76 -12.55 16.88 0.52
C ASN A 76 -11.48 16.08 1.28
N ARG A 77 -11.60 14.75 1.29
CA ARG A 77 -10.64 13.83 1.89
C ARG A 77 -10.18 12.82 0.84
N ILE A 78 -8.87 12.75 0.63
CA ILE A 78 -8.23 11.77 -0.22
C ILE A 78 -7.78 10.62 0.67
N TYR A 79 -8.17 9.41 0.30
CA TYR A 79 -7.84 8.19 1.03
C TYR A 79 -6.72 7.41 0.33
N ASN A 80 -6.03 6.58 1.09
CA ASN A 80 -5.06 5.63 0.56
C ASN A 80 -5.69 4.65 -0.45
N ALA A 81 -4.82 4.02 -1.25
CA ALA A 81 -5.25 2.91 -2.10
C ALA A 81 -5.88 1.79 -1.24
N PRO A 82 -7.00 1.20 -1.69
CA PRO A 82 -7.61 0.08 -1.01
C PRO A 82 -6.70 -1.14 -1.06
N ARG A 83 -7.15 -2.24 -0.46
CA ARG A 83 -6.48 -3.52 -0.60
C ARG A 83 -6.43 -3.94 -2.06
N THR A 84 -5.23 -4.23 -2.56
CA THR A 84 -4.98 -4.58 -3.95
C THR A 84 -4.14 -5.85 -4.04
N TYR A 85 -4.26 -6.55 -5.16
CA TYR A 85 -3.54 -7.77 -5.48
C TYR A 85 -3.04 -7.69 -6.92
N GLY A 86 -2.00 -8.44 -7.23
CA GLY A 86 -1.56 -8.58 -8.60
C GLY A 86 -0.65 -9.78 -8.81
N VAL A 87 -0.42 -10.04 -10.08
CA VAL A 87 0.50 -11.06 -10.58
C VAL A 87 1.55 -10.36 -11.41
N GLU A 88 2.80 -10.81 -11.32
CA GLU A 88 3.93 -10.29 -12.06
C GLU A 88 4.65 -11.44 -12.75
N LEU A 89 4.97 -11.23 -14.04
CA LEU A 89 5.78 -12.14 -14.85
C LEU A 89 7.01 -11.35 -15.31
N SER A 90 8.20 -11.85 -14.97
CA SER A 90 9.48 -11.25 -15.36
C SER A 90 10.30 -12.23 -16.17
N PHE A 91 10.99 -11.74 -17.19
CA PHE A 91 11.93 -12.51 -18.01
C PHE A 91 13.21 -11.68 -18.20
N ARG A 92 14.36 -12.34 -18.06
CA ARG A 92 15.69 -11.77 -18.36
C ARG A 92 16.30 -12.56 -19.51
N TYR A 93 16.77 -11.85 -20.53
CA TYR A 93 17.38 -12.39 -21.75
C TYR A 93 18.86 -11.99 -21.85
#